data_AF-A0A502ED62-F1
#
_entry.id   AF-A0A502ED62-F1
#
_cell.length_a   1.000
_cell.length_b   1.000
_cell.length_c   1.000
_cell.angle_alpha   90.00
_cell.angle_beta   90.00
_cell.angle_gamma   90.00
#
_symmetry.space_group_name_H-M   'P 1'
#
loop_
_entity.id
_entity.type
_entity.pdbx_description
1 polymer ?
#
loop_
_entity_poly.entity_id
_entity_poly.type
_entity_poly.pdbx_seq_one_letter_code
_entity_poly.pdbx_strand_id
1 'polypeptide(L)'
;MAETPPHSNGMPHYSHDQVDAIVANRAAIEQAKGILMFVHAIDGVAAFHLLRSQSRTSRIKLRLLAEQFINDVSALTFDERLDLETACSHLLLTAHERVRRGPESYR
;
A
#
# COMPACT_ATOMS: atom_id res chain seq x y z
N MET A 1 -28.76 50.93 10.21
CA MET A 1 -27.40 50.94 9.61
C MET A 1 -26.83 49.55 9.82
N ALA A 2 -26.65 48.84 8.70
CA ALA A 2 -26.11 47.49 8.46
C ALA A 2 -25.74 46.59 9.65
N GLU A 3 -26.53 45.52 9.84
CA GLU A 3 -26.04 44.28 10.43
C GLU A 3 -25.18 43.54 9.39
N THR A 4 -23.93 43.27 9.76
CA THR A 4 -23.00 42.44 8.98
C THR A 4 -23.45 40.97 9.04
N PRO A 5 -23.56 40.24 7.92
CA PRO A 5 -23.92 38.82 7.98
C PRO A 5 -22.77 38.00 8.58
N PRO A 6 -23.06 36.94 9.36
CA PRO A 6 -22.02 36.10 9.95
C PRO A 6 -21.30 35.31 8.86
N HIS A 7 -19.98 35.27 8.97
CA HIS A 7 -19.09 34.48 8.13
C HIS A 7 -19.61 33.04 8.02
N SER A 8 -20.12 32.65 6.83
CA SER A 8 -20.35 31.25 6.50
C SER A 8 -18.99 30.58 6.37
N ASN A 9 -18.48 30.04 7.48
CA ASN A 9 -17.37 29.13 7.46
C ASN A 9 -17.84 27.87 6.72
N GLY A 10 -17.52 27.78 5.42
CA GLY A 10 -17.91 26.67 4.56
C GLY A 10 -17.45 25.36 5.18
N MET A 11 -18.40 24.59 5.71
CA MET A 11 -18.18 23.17 5.95
C MET A 11 -17.64 22.59 4.64
N PRO A 12 -16.45 21.98 4.60
CA PRO A 12 -16.01 21.27 3.42
C PRO A 12 -17.07 20.19 3.13
N HIS A 13 -17.87 20.42 2.08
CA HIS A 13 -18.80 19.43 1.56
C HIS A 13 -17.95 18.35 0.89
N TYR A 14 -17.46 17.41 1.70
CA TYR A 14 -16.88 16.18 1.18
C TYR A 14 -17.99 15.46 0.42
N SER A 15 -17.84 15.31 -0.89
CA SER A 15 -18.74 14.44 -1.63
C SER A 15 -18.61 13.01 -1.07
N HIS A 16 -19.69 12.24 -1.10
CA HIS A 16 -19.68 10.84 -0.63
C HIS A 16 -18.52 10.05 -1.27
N ASP A 17 -18.31 10.27 -2.58
CA ASP A 17 -17.21 9.71 -3.36
C ASP A 17 -15.80 10.05 -2.81
N GLN A 18 -15.60 11.25 -2.26
CA GLN A 18 -14.31 11.64 -1.66
C GLN A 18 -14.09 10.94 -0.32
N VAL A 19 -15.13 10.81 0.49
CA VAL A 19 -15.05 10.08 1.77
C VAL A 19 -14.80 8.58 1.49
N ASP A 20 -15.51 8.01 0.53
CA ASP A 20 -15.34 6.61 0.13
C ASP A 20 -13.95 6.34 -0.43
N ALA A 21 -13.40 7.25 -1.25
CA ALA A 21 -12.02 7.15 -1.72
C ALA A 21 -11.01 7.22 -0.57
N ILE A 22 -11.25 8.06 0.45
CA ILE A 22 -10.38 8.15 1.64
C ILE A 22 -10.47 6.88 2.50
N VAL A 23 -11.66 6.32 2.68
CA VAL A 23 -11.89 5.09 3.44
C VAL A 23 -11.29 3.88 2.71
N ALA A 24 -11.53 3.74 1.40
CA ALA A 24 -10.94 2.69 0.58
C ALA A 24 -9.40 2.78 0.55
N ASN A 25 -8.84 3.99 0.55
CA ASN A 25 -7.40 4.21 0.64
C ASN A 25 -6.84 3.73 2.00
N ARG A 26 -7.59 3.90 3.09
CA ARG A 26 -7.20 3.33 4.40
C ARG A 26 -7.28 1.81 4.43
N ALA A 27 -8.29 1.21 3.80
CA ALA A 27 -8.49 -0.24 3.83
C ALA A 27 -7.30 -1.02 3.27
N ALA A 28 -6.79 -0.67 2.08
CA ALA A 28 -5.65 -1.34 1.46
C ALA A 28 -4.36 -1.18 2.29
N ILE A 29 -4.13 0.00 2.86
CA ILE A 29 -2.95 0.25 3.69
C ILE A 29 -3.01 -0.57 4.98
N GLU A 30 -4.16 -0.64 5.64
CA GLU A 30 -4.32 -1.44 6.87
C GLU A 30 -4.22 -2.95 6.61
N GLN A 31 -4.73 -3.45 5.48
CA GLN A 31 -4.57 -4.85 5.10
C GLN A 31 -3.09 -5.19 4.83
N ALA A 32 -2.39 -4.33 4.07
CA ALA A 32 -0.96 -4.51 3.82
C ALA A 32 -0.14 -4.45 5.12
N LYS A 33 -0.49 -3.55 6.06
CA LYS A 33 0.12 -3.51 7.39
C LYS A 33 -0.11 -4.83 8.14
N GLY A 34 -1.33 -5.36 8.14
CA GLY A 34 -1.65 -6.63 8.81
C GLY A 34 -0.81 -7.80 8.27
N ILE A 35 -0.65 -7.90 6.94
CA ILE A 35 0.20 -8.91 6.31
C ILE A 35 1.66 -8.73 6.74
N LEU A 36 2.19 -7.51 6.73
CA LEU A 36 3.57 -7.24 7.15
C LEU A 36 3.81 -7.51 8.63
N MET A 37 2.85 -7.20 9.49
CA MET A 37 2.90 -7.54 10.91
C MET A 37 3.01 -9.06 11.10
N PHE A 38 2.23 -9.83 10.33
CA PHE A 38 2.25 -11.29 10.38
C PHE A 38 3.56 -11.89 9.84
N VAL A 39 4.01 -11.44 8.66
CA VAL A 39 5.21 -11.99 7.99
C VAL A 39 6.50 -11.59 8.69
N HIS A 40 6.60 -10.36 9.22
CA HIS A 40 7.84 -9.85 9.82
C HIS A 40 7.83 -9.84 11.36
N ALA A 41 6.76 -10.28 12.01
CA ALA A 41 6.59 -10.24 13.47
C ALA A 41 6.86 -8.85 14.09
N ILE A 42 6.42 -7.80 13.41
CA ILE A 42 6.56 -6.39 13.82
C ILE A 42 5.21 -5.79 14.22
N ASP A 43 5.22 -4.71 14.99
CA ASP A 43 4.00 -3.96 15.31
C ASP A 43 3.48 -3.14 14.11
N GLY A 44 2.26 -2.62 14.25
CA GLY A 44 1.60 -1.86 13.20
C GLY A 44 2.26 -0.52 12.87
N VAL A 45 3.02 0.06 13.80
CA VAL A 45 3.75 1.31 13.58
C VAL A 45 4.95 1.03 12.69
N ALA A 46 5.76 0.03 13.05
CA ALA A 46 6.89 -0.43 12.26
C ALA A 46 6.46 -0.89 10.84
N ALA A 47 5.36 -1.64 10.72
CA ALA A 47 4.82 -2.07 9.43
C ALA A 47 4.43 -0.86 8.54
N PHE A 48 3.78 0.15 9.10
CA PHE A 48 3.44 1.36 8.36
C PHE A 48 4.69 2.16 7.95
N HIS A 49 5.69 2.25 8.83
CA HIS A 49 6.97 2.88 8.50
C HIS A 49 7.68 2.17 7.35
N LEU A 50 7.63 0.84 7.30
CA LEU A 50 8.19 0.05 6.22
C LEU A 50 7.48 0.35 4.89
N LEU A 51 6.14 0.29 4.84
CA LEU A 51 5.37 0.66 3.64
C LEU A 51 5.67 2.08 3.18
N ARG A 52 5.74 3.04 4.11
CA ARG A 52 6.03 4.44 3.81
C ARG A 52 7.45 4.64 3.28
N SER A 53 8.42 3.95 3.86
CA SER A 53 9.81 3.97 3.40
C SER A 53 9.89 3.45 1.96
N GLN A 54 9.26 2.31 1.71
CA GLN A 54 9.25 1.70 0.37
C GLN A 54 8.54 2.58 -0.66
N SER A 55 7.39 3.17 -0.31
CA SER A 55 6.68 4.12 -1.18
C SER A 55 7.54 5.33 -1.57
N ARG A 56 8.31 5.89 -0.62
CA ARG A 56 9.21 7.02 -0.88
C ARG A 56 10.39 6.62 -1.76
N THR A 57 11.00 5.47 -1.47
CA THR A 57 12.13 4.93 -2.24
C THR A 57 11.73 4.65 -3.68
N SER A 58 10.56 4.03 -3.89
CA SER A 58 10.04 3.70 -5.22
C SER A 58 9.31 4.87 -5.92
N ARG A 59 9.11 6.01 -5.23
CA ARG A 59 8.31 7.16 -5.71
C ARG A 59 6.90 6.77 -6.19
N ILE A 60 6.31 5.75 -5.56
CA ILE A 60 4.95 5.27 -5.87
C ILE A 60 4.01 5.74 -4.77
N LYS A 61 2.77 6.07 -5.13
CA LYS A 61 1.72 6.38 -4.15
C LYS A 61 1.53 5.19 -3.20
N LEU A 62 1.58 5.45 -1.90
CA LEU A 62 1.50 4.44 -0.84
C LEU A 62 0.34 3.44 -1.02
N ARG A 63 -0.82 3.94 -1.49
CA ARG A 63 -1.99 3.12 -1.81
C ARG A 63 -1.72 2.08 -2.89
N LEU A 64 -1.14 2.51 -4.01
CA LEU A 64 -0.87 1.63 -5.15
C LEU A 64 0.18 0.57 -4.77
N LEU A 65 1.15 0.96 -3.94
CA LEU A 65 2.11 0.01 -3.38
C LEU A 65 1.42 -1.03 -2.49
N ALA A 66 0.51 -0.60 -1.60
CA ALA A 66 -0.22 -1.51 -0.71
C ALA A 66 -1.12 -2.47 -1.49
N GLU A 67 -1.85 -1.98 -2.50
CA GLU A 67 -2.71 -2.82 -3.36
C GLU A 67 -1.90 -3.85 -4.13
N GLN A 68 -0.79 -3.44 -4.76
CA GLN A 68 0.07 -4.37 -5.49
C GLN A 68 0.65 -5.43 -4.57
N PHE A 69 1.13 -5.03 -3.38
CA PHE A 69 1.65 -5.97 -2.39
C PHE A 69 0.61 -7.02 -1.97
N ILE A 70 -0.64 -6.60 -1.73
CA ILE A 70 -1.73 -7.53 -1.38
C ILE A 70 -2.01 -8.50 -2.53
N ASN A 71 -2.04 -8.01 -3.77
CA ASN A 71 -2.26 -8.85 -4.95
C ASN A 71 -1.14 -9.88 -5.11
N ASP A 72 0.12 -9.47 -4.94
CA ASP A 72 1.29 -10.35 -5.06
C ASP A 72 1.25 -11.45 -4.00
N VAL A 73 0.95 -11.09 -2.74
CA VAL A 73 0.81 -12.06 -1.64
C VAL A 73 -0.36 -13.02 -1.89
N SER A 74 -1.48 -12.52 -2.41
CA SER A 74 -2.66 -13.34 -2.71
C SER A 74 -2.43 -14.30 -3.88
N ALA A 75 -1.51 -13.95 -4.78
CA ALA A 75 -1.12 -14.78 -5.92
C ALA A 75 -0.10 -15.87 -5.54
N LEU A 76 0.45 -15.87 -4.32
CA LEU A 76 1.30 -16.94 -3.83
C LEU A 76 0.46 -18.22 -3.64
N THR A 77 0.59 -19.18 -4.57
CA THR A 77 -0.05 -20.49 -4.46
C THR A 77 0.59 -21.32 -3.36
N PHE A 78 -0.23 -21.69 -2.38
CA PHE A 78 0.10 -22.40 -1.15
C PHE A 78 0.35 -23.92 -1.36
N ASP A 79 1.11 -24.30 -2.40
CA ASP A 79 1.48 -25.72 -2.62
C ASP A 79 2.71 -26.13 -1.78
N GLU A 80 3.52 -25.17 -1.38
CA GLU A 80 4.72 -25.42 -0.57
C GLU A 80 4.46 -25.02 0.88
N ARG A 81 4.16 -25.99 1.76
CA ARG A 81 4.31 -25.85 3.22
C ARG A 81 5.79 -25.73 3.62
N LEU A 82 6.59 -24.92 2.94
CA LEU A 82 8.02 -24.78 3.18
C LEU A 82 8.36 -23.28 3.28
N ASP A 83 8.59 -22.88 4.53
CA ASP A 83 9.24 -21.65 4.98
C ASP A 83 8.96 -20.37 4.16
N LEU A 84 7.79 -19.79 4.44
CA LEU A 84 7.34 -18.53 3.83
C LEU A 84 8.35 -17.38 4.03
N GLU A 85 9.12 -17.38 5.12
CA GLU A 85 10.18 -16.39 5.36
C GLU A 85 11.28 -16.51 4.30
N THR A 86 11.78 -17.73 4.08
CA THR A 86 12.82 -18.02 3.10
C THR A 86 12.32 -17.77 1.67
N ALA A 87 11.09 -18.19 1.35
CA ALA A 87 10.50 -17.98 0.03
C ALA A 87 10.30 -16.48 -0.27
N CYS A 88 9.71 -15.72 0.65
CA CYS A 88 9.54 -14.27 0.50
C CYS A 88 10.87 -13.53 0.42
N SER A 89 11.84 -13.90 1.26
CA SER A 89 13.18 -13.29 1.23
C SER A 89 13.88 -13.53 -0.11
N HIS A 90 13.82 -14.77 -0.63
CA HIS A 90 14.39 -15.10 -1.94
C HIS A 90 13.69 -14.36 -3.09
N LEU A 91 12.35 -14.26 -3.05
CA LEU A 91 11.58 -13.52 -4.04
C LEU A 91 11.90 -12.02 -4.04
N LEU A 92 12.10 -11.42 -2.87
CA LEU A 92 12.51 -10.01 -2.71
C LEU A 92 13.91 -9.77 -3.29
N LEU A 93 14.86 -10.64 -2.96
CA LEU A 93 16.26 -10.52 -3.41
C LEU A 93 16.40 -10.68 -4.93
N THR A 94 15.55 -11.49 -5.57
CA THR A 94 15.63 -11.79 -7.02
C THR A 94 14.66 -10.97 -7.87
N ALA A 95 13.82 -10.11 -7.27
CA ALA A 95 12.82 -9.32 -8.00
C ALA A 95 13.41 -8.43 -9.11
N HIS A 96 14.60 -7.87 -8.87
CA HIS A 96 15.29 -6.98 -9.80
C HIS A 96 15.71 -7.68 -11.12
N GLU A 97 15.92 -8.99 -11.10
CA GLU A 97 16.30 -9.77 -12.29
C GLU A 97 15.11 -9.99 -13.22
N ARG A 98 13.90 -10.13 -12.66
CA ARG A 98 12.65 -10.28 -13.43
C ARG A 98 12.24 -8.96 -14.08
N VAL A 99 12.50 -7.83 -13.42
CA VAL A 99 12.32 -6.50 -14.02
C VAL A 99 13.21 -6.31 -15.24
N ARG A 100 14.46 -6.81 -15.21
CA ARG A 100 15.39 -6.74 -16.37
C ARG A 100 15.06 -7.74 -17.49
N ARG A 101 14.25 -8.77 -17.23
CA ARG A 101 13.76 -9.74 -18.22
C ARG A 101 12.32 -9.49 -18.69
N GLY A 102 11.65 -8.46 -18.15
CA GLY A 102 10.35 -8.00 -18.64
C GLY A 102 10.48 -7.42 -20.06
N PRO A 103 9.38 -7.40 -20.85
CA PRO A 103 9.42 -7.25 -22.30
C PRO A 103 9.70 -5.80 -22.75
N GLU A 104 10.95 -5.36 -22.61
CA GLU A 104 11.49 -4.20 -23.33
C GLU A 104 12.74 -4.60 -24.14
N SER A 105 12.80 -5.87 -24.57
CA SER A 105 13.68 -6.34 -25.65
C SER A 105 13.04 -6.22 -27.04
N TYR A 106 12.01 -5.38 -27.20
CA TYR A 106 11.55 -4.97 -28.53
C TYR A 106 10.99 -3.54 -28.51
N ARG A 107 11.82 -2.63 -29.04
CA ARG A 107 11.53 -1.34 -29.66
C ARG A 107 10.64 -0.33 -28.94
#